data_AF-A0A7W2FDE5-F1
#
_entry.id   AF-A0A7W2FDE5-F1
#
_cell.length_a   1.000
_cell.length_b   1.000
_cell.length_c   1.000
_cell.angle_alpha   90.00
_cell.angle_beta   90.00
_cell.angle_gamma   90.00
#
_symmetry.space_group_name_H-M   'P 1'
#
loop_
_entity.id
_entity.type
_entity.pdbx_description
1 polymer ?
#
loop_
_entity_poly.entity_id
_entity_poly.type
_entity_poly.pdbx_seq_one_letter_code
_entity_poly.pdbx_strand_id
1 'polypeptide(L)'
;MQIIKTAVAAALATLALSASAMTPIQDTELSTVSGQDGVSIAANLNIKMDSFVYTDTDALDANGMGGGSVSFNGIKVQGLIAASIDILSKNSFLAAAGAAGVTNPGTFYNPASGGDVVQIAIPADVQVAAGKLLNISVDAIKMGNNAASFGSVAMNQVDLRGTQVWIWAH
;
A
#
# COMPACT_ATOMS: atom_id res chain seq x y z
N MET A 1 -13.51 -75.03 5.69
CA MET A 1 -12.36 -74.14 6.02
C MET A 1 -11.89 -73.27 4.85
N GLN A 2 -12.00 -73.72 3.58
CA GLN A 2 -11.59 -72.91 2.43
C GLN A 2 -12.50 -71.70 2.16
N ILE A 3 -13.82 -71.83 2.29
CA ILE A 3 -14.80 -70.74 2.04
C ILE A 3 -14.60 -69.55 2.99
N ILE A 4 -14.25 -69.80 4.25
CA ILE A 4 -14.00 -68.75 5.25
C ILE A 4 -12.73 -67.95 4.90
N LYS A 5 -11.70 -68.59 4.35
CA LYS A 5 -10.46 -67.91 3.94
C LYS A 5 -10.67 -67.03 2.70
N THR A 6 -11.49 -67.47 1.75
CA THR A 6 -11.83 -66.67 0.56
C THR A 6 -12.69 -65.46 0.91
N ALA A 7 -13.65 -65.61 1.83
CA ALA A 7 -14.49 -64.51 2.30
C ALA A 7 -13.69 -63.42 3.03
N VAL A 8 -12.73 -63.83 3.88
CA VAL A 8 -11.84 -62.90 4.58
C VAL A 8 -10.87 -62.22 3.61
N ALA A 9 -10.32 -62.93 2.63
CA ALA A 9 -9.45 -62.34 1.61
C ALA A 9 -10.19 -61.34 0.70
N ALA A 10 -11.45 -61.63 0.35
CA ALA A 10 -12.30 -60.70 -0.41
C ALA A 10 -12.64 -59.45 0.41
N ALA A 11 -12.97 -59.61 1.70
CA ALA A 11 -13.23 -58.49 2.60
C ALA A 11 -11.98 -57.61 2.84
N LEU A 12 -10.79 -58.22 2.96
CA LEU A 12 -9.54 -57.48 3.11
C LEU A 12 -9.14 -56.76 1.81
N ALA A 13 -9.41 -57.35 0.65
CA ALA A 13 -9.19 -56.72 -0.65
C ALA A 13 -10.13 -55.52 -0.87
N THR A 14 -11.37 -55.56 -0.37
CA THR A 14 -12.29 -54.41 -0.42
C THR A 14 -11.89 -53.26 0.51
N LEU A 15 -11.14 -53.55 1.58
CA LEU A 15 -10.63 -52.53 2.52
C LEU A 15 -9.33 -51.88 2.01
N ALA A 16 -8.55 -52.56 1.17
CA ALA A 16 -7.30 -52.04 0.59
C ALA A 16 -7.53 -51.02 -0.54
N LEU A 17 -8.75 -50.89 -1.05
CA LEU A 17 -9.14 -49.91 -2.08
C LEU A 17 -9.56 -48.56 -1.49
N SER A 18 -9.57 -48.40 -0.17
CA SER A 18 -9.70 -47.10 0.50
C SER A 18 -8.37 -46.35 0.51
N ALA A 19 -7.68 -46.33 -0.63
CA ALA A 19 -6.74 -45.25 -0.89
C ALA A 19 -7.62 -43.99 -0.99
N SER A 20 -7.66 -43.20 0.07
CA SER A 20 -8.11 -41.81 0.00
C SER A 20 -7.17 -41.10 -0.97
N ALA A 21 -7.46 -41.24 -2.26
CA ALA A 21 -6.80 -40.51 -3.30
C ALA A 21 -6.98 -39.05 -2.93
N MET A 22 -5.86 -38.33 -2.75
CA MET A 22 -5.88 -36.87 -2.84
C MET A 22 -6.59 -36.55 -4.16
N THR A 23 -7.84 -36.11 -4.09
CA THR A 23 -8.54 -35.61 -5.26
C THR A 23 -7.70 -34.44 -5.77
N PRO A 24 -7.20 -34.49 -7.02
CA PRO A 24 -6.49 -33.36 -7.59
C PRO A 24 -7.45 -32.17 -7.54
N ILE A 25 -7.12 -31.17 -6.74
CA ILE A 25 -7.88 -29.92 -6.75
C ILE A 25 -7.78 -29.37 -8.17
N GLN A 26 -8.93 -29.14 -8.80
CA GLN A 26 -8.95 -28.56 -10.14
C GLN A 26 -8.41 -27.13 -10.07
N ASP A 27 -7.71 -26.69 -11.11
CA ASP A 27 -7.13 -25.34 -11.15
C ASP A 27 -8.18 -24.25 -10.90
N THR A 28 -9.43 -24.50 -11.28
CA THR A 28 -10.61 -23.68 -10.97
C THR A 28 -10.88 -23.55 -9.46
N GLU A 29 -10.71 -24.63 -8.70
CA GLU A 29 -10.85 -24.62 -7.23
C GLU A 29 -9.61 -24.00 -6.56
N LEU A 30 -8.40 -24.21 -7.11
CA LEU A 30 -7.18 -23.50 -6.66
C LEU A 30 -7.23 -22.00 -6.93
N SER A 31 -7.87 -21.57 -8.03
CA SER A 31 -8.14 -20.16 -8.33
C SER A 31 -9.06 -19.52 -7.29
N THR A 32 -9.96 -20.29 -6.66
CA THR A 32 -10.73 -19.78 -5.52
C THR A 32 -9.88 -19.67 -4.25
N VAL A 33 -8.90 -20.54 -4.04
CA VAL A 33 -8.08 -20.53 -2.81
C VAL A 33 -6.95 -19.50 -2.88
N SER A 34 -6.49 -19.10 -4.07
CA SER A 34 -5.43 -18.09 -4.24
C SER A 34 -5.91 -16.63 -4.20
N GLY A 35 -7.21 -16.36 -4.05
CA GLY A 35 -7.76 -15.00 -4.15
C GLY A 35 -8.95 -14.65 -3.24
N GLN A 36 -9.33 -15.53 -2.30
CA GLN A 36 -10.59 -15.33 -1.55
C GLN A 36 -10.51 -14.37 -0.36
N ASP A 37 -9.34 -14.12 0.21
CA ASP A 37 -9.19 -13.10 1.25
C ASP A 37 -8.07 -12.14 0.83
N GLY A 38 -8.45 -11.15 0.02
CA GLY A 38 -7.58 -10.02 -0.29
C GLY A 38 -6.97 -9.44 0.98
N VAL A 39 -5.68 -9.11 0.92
CA VAL A 39 -4.95 -8.52 2.06
C VAL A 39 -5.47 -7.10 2.27
N SER A 40 -6.31 -6.90 3.27
CA SER A 40 -6.78 -5.57 3.67
C SER A 40 -5.74 -4.88 4.56
N ILE A 41 -5.10 -3.82 4.07
CA ILE A 41 -4.15 -3.02 4.84
C ILE A 41 -4.84 -1.73 5.30
N ALA A 42 -5.17 -1.68 6.60
CA ALA A 42 -5.58 -0.45 7.26
C ALA A 42 -4.38 0.11 8.05
N ALA A 43 -3.93 1.32 7.70
CA ALA A 43 -2.81 1.98 8.36
C ALA A 43 -3.30 3.16 9.21
N ASN A 44 -3.04 3.11 10.52
CA ASN A 44 -3.10 4.28 11.38
C ASN A 44 -1.71 4.90 11.43
N LEU A 45 -1.45 5.89 10.56
CA LEU A 45 -0.16 6.56 10.46
C LEU A 45 -0.06 7.66 11.52
N ASN A 46 0.79 7.42 12.54
CA ASN A 46 1.13 8.42 13.54
C ASN A 46 2.59 8.88 13.33
N ILE A 47 2.80 9.72 12.32
CA ILE A 47 4.13 10.24 11.99
C ILE A 47 4.29 11.60 12.67
N LYS A 48 5.15 11.64 13.69
CA LYS A 48 5.52 12.86 14.40
C LYS A 48 6.98 13.19 14.11
N MET A 49 7.23 14.41 13.65
CA MET A 49 8.57 14.96 13.55
C MET A 49 8.68 16.13 14.52
N ASP A 50 9.62 16.07 15.45
CA ASP A 50 9.77 17.12 16.47
C ASP A 50 10.27 18.43 15.84
N SER A 51 11.27 18.36 14.95
CA SER A 51 11.74 19.51 14.17
C SER A 51 12.44 19.12 12.86
N PHE A 52 12.29 19.97 11.85
CA PHE A 52 13.21 20.04 10.71
C PHE A 52 14.03 21.34 10.82
N VAL A 53 15.35 21.23 10.75
CA VAL A 53 16.26 22.37 10.96
C VAL A 53 17.21 22.47 9.78
N TYR A 54 17.12 23.59 9.05
CA TYR A 54 18.22 24.05 8.21
C TYR A 54 19.17 24.86 9.09
N THR A 55 20.41 24.39 9.20
CA THR A 55 21.45 25.09 9.96
C THR A 55 22.44 25.70 9.00
N ASP A 56 22.52 27.03 9.01
CA ASP A 56 23.61 27.77 8.37
C ASP A 56 24.80 27.80 9.34
N THR A 57 25.94 27.29 8.89
CA THR A 57 27.18 27.20 9.69
C THR A 57 28.08 28.42 9.54
N ASP A 58 27.73 29.38 8.69
CA ASP A 58 28.54 30.58 8.49
C ASP A 58 28.53 31.47 9.74
N ALA A 59 29.70 32.02 10.06
CA ALA A 59 29.85 32.93 11.19
C ALA A 59 29.16 34.27 10.89
N LEU A 60 28.58 34.91 11.91
CA LEU A 60 28.11 36.29 11.77
C LEU A 60 29.28 37.20 11.36
N ASP A 61 29.07 38.01 10.33
CA ASP A 61 30.00 39.06 9.96
C ASP A 61 30.00 40.22 10.98
N ALA A 62 30.88 41.20 10.78
CA ALA A 62 31.02 42.36 11.67
C ALA A 62 29.75 43.25 11.74
N ASN A 63 28.81 43.10 10.79
CA ASN A 63 27.55 43.82 10.73
C ASN A 63 26.39 43.01 11.33
N GLY A 64 26.68 41.82 11.88
CA GLY A 64 25.67 40.90 12.40
C GLY A 64 24.90 40.13 11.33
N MET A 65 25.41 40.09 10.10
CA MET A 65 24.83 39.38 8.97
C MET A 65 25.57 38.04 8.75
N GLY A 66 24.85 36.94 8.71
CA GLY A 66 25.40 35.58 8.61
C GLY A 66 24.69 34.61 9.57
N GLY A 67 24.71 33.30 9.29
CA GLY A 67 24.12 32.29 10.16
C GLY A 67 22.60 32.20 10.09
N GLY A 68 22.02 32.34 8.88
CA GLY A 68 20.58 32.29 8.61
C GLY A 68 19.99 30.89 8.74
N SER A 69 19.97 30.33 9.94
CA SER A 69 19.32 29.05 10.19
C SER A 69 17.79 29.23 10.20
N VAL A 70 17.05 28.18 9.82
CA VAL A 70 15.58 28.17 9.88
C VAL A 70 15.14 26.85 10.51
N SER A 71 14.25 26.93 11.48
CA SER A 71 13.65 25.73 12.09
C SER A 71 12.14 25.71 11.91
N PHE A 72 11.65 24.53 11.54
CA PHE A 72 10.24 24.19 11.45
C PHE A 72 9.93 23.30 12.64
N ASN A 73 9.09 23.79 13.54
CA ASN A 73 8.86 23.19 14.85
C ASN A 73 7.44 22.63 14.94
N GLY A 74 7.29 21.49 15.60
CA GLY A 74 5.97 20.89 15.85
C GLY A 74 5.32 20.43 14.55
N ILE A 75 6.03 19.64 13.75
CA ILE A 75 5.52 19.15 12.48
C ILE A 75 4.62 17.94 12.73
N LYS A 76 3.37 18.04 12.27
CA LYS A 76 2.35 17.00 12.46
C LYS A 76 1.90 16.52 11.10
N VAL A 77 1.95 15.21 10.89
CA VAL A 77 1.33 14.53 9.75
C VAL A 77 0.34 13.53 10.33
N GLN A 78 -0.94 13.86 10.26
CA GLN A 78 -2.00 13.12 10.94
C GLN A 78 -3.20 12.96 10.02
N GLY A 79 -3.88 11.81 10.12
CA GLY A 79 -5.10 11.53 9.37
C GLY A 79 -5.19 10.06 9.01
N LEU A 80 -6.31 9.71 8.40
CA LEU A 80 -6.60 8.36 7.93
C LEU A 80 -6.26 8.24 6.44
N ILE A 81 -5.63 7.13 6.07
CA ILE A 81 -5.56 6.67 4.68
C ILE A 81 -6.26 5.31 4.63
N ALA A 82 -7.30 5.21 3.82
CA ALA A 82 -8.03 3.97 3.57
C ALA A 82 -7.65 3.45 2.18
N ALA A 83 -6.79 2.45 2.14
CA ALA A 83 -6.32 1.86 0.90
C ALA A 83 -6.83 0.42 0.74
N SER A 84 -7.14 0.04 -0.50
CA SER A 84 -7.37 -1.34 -0.90
C SER A 84 -6.16 -1.88 -1.65
N ILE A 85 -5.93 -3.18 -1.53
CA ILE A 85 -4.94 -3.91 -2.32
C ILE A 85 -5.66 -5.01 -3.08
N ASP A 86 -5.44 -5.06 -4.39
CA ASP A 86 -6.07 -6.03 -5.27
C ASP A 86 -5.11 -6.47 -6.38
N ILE A 87 -5.39 -7.60 -7.01
CA ILE A 87 -4.69 -8.06 -8.21
C ILE A 87 -5.57 -7.72 -9.41
N LEU A 88 -5.09 -6.81 -10.25
CA LEU A 88 -5.73 -6.52 -11.52
C LEU A 88 -5.20 -7.46 -12.60
N SER A 89 -6.12 -8.03 -13.37
CA SER A 89 -5.76 -8.67 -14.63
C SER A 89 -5.02 -7.69 -15.53
N LYS A 90 -4.15 -8.17 -16.42
CA LYS A 90 -3.52 -7.33 -17.46
C LYS A 90 -4.52 -6.38 -18.13
N ASN A 91 -5.68 -6.90 -18.54
CA ASN A 91 -6.69 -6.10 -19.26
C ASN A 91 -7.28 -5.01 -18.37
N SER A 92 -7.62 -5.33 -17.12
CA SER A 92 -8.11 -4.35 -16.14
C SER A 92 -7.08 -3.29 -15.84
N PHE A 93 -5.81 -3.67 -15.70
CA PHE A 93 -4.69 -2.76 -15.50
C PHE A 93 -4.54 -1.79 -16.68
N LEU A 94 -4.50 -2.29 -17.92
CA LEU A 94 -4.36 -1.42 -19.10
C LEU A 94 -5.53 -0.44 -19.24
N ALA A 95 -6.75 -0.85 -18.88
CA ALA A 95 -7.90 0.04 -18.84
C ALA A 95 -7.78 1.12 -17.74
N ALA A 96 -7.39 0.73 -16.53
CA ALA A 96 -7.18 1.64 -15.41
C ALA A 96 -6.03 2.64 -15.68
N ALA A 97 -4.91 2.14 -16.19
CA ALA A 97 -3.76 2.96 -16.59
C ALA A 97 -4.13 3.95 -17.69
N GLY A 98 -4.87 3.51 -18.71
CA GLY A 98 -5.38 4.39 -19.77
C GLY A 98 -6.29 5.48 -19.21
N ALA A 99 -7.21 5.15 -18.30
CA ALA A 99 -8.09 6.10 -17.63
C ALA A 99 -7.30 7.12 -16.76
N ALA A 100 -6.17 6.69 -16.18
CA ALA A 100 -5.25 7.55 -15.45
C ALA A 100 -4.32 8.39 -16.35
N GLY A 101 -4.44 8.29 -17.68
CA GLY A 101 -3.66 9.08 -18.65
C GLY A 101 -2.34 8.44 -19.09
N VAL A 102 -2.11 7.15 -18.78
CA VAL A 102 -0.97 6.40 -19.33
C VAL A 102 -1.25 6.13 -20.81
N THR A 103 -0.58 6.88 -21.69
CA THR A 103 -0.76 6.75 -23.14
C THR A 103 0.22 5.79 -23.81
N ASN A 104 1.33 5.45 -23.15
CA ASN A 104 2.34 4.55 -23.70
C ASN A 104 2.92 3.61 -22.63
N PRO A 105 2.18 2.57 -22.21
CA PRO A 105 2.62 1.67 -21.14
C PRO A 105 3.90 0.90 -21.50
N GLY A 106 4.19 0.70 -22.80
CA GLY A 106 5.26 -0.16 -23.30
C GLY A 106 6.68 0.15 -22.82
N THR A 107 6.94 1.34 -22.27
CA THR A 107 8.24 1.70 -21.70
C THR A 107 8.46 1.17 -20.29
N PHE A 108 7.38 0.86 -19.56
CA PHE A 108 7.45 0.42 -18.16
C PHE A 108 6.71 -0.89 -17.90
N TYR A 109 5.68 -1.20 -18.69
CA TYR A 109 4.91 -2.43 -18.68
C TYR A 109 4.74 -2.93 -20.11
N ASN A 110 5.18 -4.15 -20.41
CA ASN A 110 5.01 -4.71 -21.76
C ASN A 110 3.57 -5.18 -21.96
N PRO A 111 2.71 -4.52 -22.75
CA PRO A 111 1.31 -4.94 -22.91
C PRO A 111 1.18 -6.29 -23.65
N ALA A 112 2.20 -6.71 -24.40
CA ALA A 112 2.17 -7.97 -25.15
C ALA A 112 2.46 -9.18 -24.23
N SER A 113 3.41 -9.06 -23.31
CA SER A 113 3.90 -10.17 -22.48
C SER A 113 3.69 -9.99 -20.97
N GLY A 114 3.24 -8.82 -20.53
CA GLY A 114 3.00 -8.51 -19.13
C GLY A 114 1.90 -9.39 -18.53
N GLY A 115 2.09 -9.71 -17.24
CA GLY A 115 1.13 -10.46 -16.44
C GLY A 115 0.20 -9.55 -15.64
N ASP A 116 -0.47 -10.15 -14.66
CA ASP A 116 -1.32 -9.44 -13.71
C ASP A 116 -0.49 -8.52 -12.81
N VAL A 117 -1.16 -7.51 -12.27
CA VAL A 117 -0.53 -6.38 -11.58
C VAL A 117 -1.17 -6.23 -10.21
N VAL A 118 -0.35 -6.05 -9.18
CA VAL A 118 -0.85 -5.69 -7.85
C VAL A 118 -1.15 -4.20 -7.86
N GLN A 119 -2.39 -3.82 -7.56
CA GLN A 119 -2.82 -2.44 -7.38
C GLN A 119 -2.97 -2.13 -5.89
N ILE A 120 -2.46 -0.98 -5.49
CA ILE A 120 -2.80 -0.32 -4.23
C ILE A 120 -3.59 0.93 -4.59
N ALA A 121 -4.83 1.04 -4.15
CA ALA A 121 -5.68 2.19 -4.46
C ALA A 121 -6.25 2.83 -3.20
N ILE A 122 -6.48 4.13 -3.24
CA ILE A 122 -7.30 4.85 -2.27
C ILE A 122 -8.62 5.14 -2.98
N PRO A 123 -9.68 4.34 -2.78
CA PRO A 123 -10.88 4.45 -3.59
C PRO A 123 -11.57 5.81 -3.42
N ALA A 124 -12.11 6.35 -4.52
CA ALA A 124 -12.74 7.67 -4.55
C ALA A 124 -14.02 7.75 -3.70
N ASP A 125 -14.71 6.61 -3.55
CA ASP A 125 -15.99 6.45 -2.89
C ASP A 125 -15.87 6.15 -1.39
N VAL A 126 -14.65 5.90 -0.88
CA VAL A 126 -14.45 5.73 0.56
C VAL A 126 -14.84 7.01 1.29
N GLN A 127 -15.78 6.85 2.23
CA GLN A 127 -16.30 7.91 3.07
C GLN A 127 -15.39 8.10 4.28
N VAL A 128 -14.70 9.25 4.32
CA VAL A 128 -13.90 9.67 5.47
C VAL A 128 -14.58 10.87 6.10
N ALA A 129 -14.78 10.84 7.43
CA ALA A 129 -15.39 11.95 8.15
C ALA A 129 -14.56 13.24 7.98
N ALA A 130 -15.25 14.39 7.94
CA ALA A 130 -14.60 15.70 7.84
C ALA A 130 -13.55 15.89 8.96
N GLY A 131 -12.37 16.40 8.61
CA GLY A 131 -11.25 16.56 9.54
C GLY A 131 -10.49 15.27 9.88
N LYS A 132 -10.84 14.12 9.27
CA LYS A 132 -10.10 12.85 9.38
C LYS A 132 -9.24 12.54 8.17
N LEU A 133 -9.34 13.33 7.10
CA LEU A 133 -8.39 13.30 5.99
C LEU A 133 -6.98 13.68 6.46
N LEU A 134 -5.99 13.44 5.60
CA LEU A 134 -4.60 13.78 5.91
C LEU A 134 -4.48 15.30 6.11
N ASN A 135 -3.81 15.70 7.19
CA ASN A 135 -3.47 17.07 7.51
C ASN A 135 -1.99 17.17 7.81
N ILE A 136 -1.35 18.21 7.28
CA ILE A 136 0.06 18.51 7.49
C ILE A 136 0.13 19.92 8.07
N SER A 137 0.77 20.08 9.23
CA SER A 137 0.92 21.39 9.85
C SER A 137 2.30 21.60 10.43
N VAL A 138 2.74 22.85 10.44
CA VAL A 138 3.92 23.34 11.18
C VAL A 138 3.44 24.41 12.14
N ASP A 139 3.64 24.16 13.44
CA ASP A 139 3.18 25.07 14.48
C ASP A 139 3.90 26.43 14.43
N ALA A 140 5.22 26.42 14.16
CA ALA A 140 5.99 27.65 14.01
C ALA A 140 7.25 27.48 13.15
N ILE A 141 7.51 28.49 12.31
CA ILE A 141 8.76 28.66 11.56
C ILE A 141 9.57 29.76 12.25
N LYS A 142 10.78 29.45 12.70
CA LYS A 142 11.62 30.37 13.49
C LYS A 142 12.94 30.64 12.79
N MET A 143 13.42 31.87 12.94
CA MET A 143 14.77 32.26 12.55
C MET A 143 15.79 31.72 13.55
N GLY A 144 16.94 31.29 13.05
CA GLY A 144 18.11 30.98 13.85
C GLY A 144 18.62 32.22 14.55
N ASN A 145 19.04 32.05 15.81
CA ASN A 145 19.65 33.10 16.63
C ASN A 145 18.77 34.36 16.83
N ASN A 146 17.46 34.25 16.61
CA ASN A 146 16.49 35.33 16.82
C ASN A 146 15.16 34.76 17.33
N ALA A 147 14.46 35.46 18.23
CA ALA A 147 13.15 35.07 18.73
C ALA A 147 12.01 35.31 17.71
N ALA A 148 12.30 35.99 16.59
CA ALA A 148 11.34 36.27 15.53
C ALA A 148 10.90 34.99 14.77
N SER A 149 9.61 34.95 14.44
CA SER A 149 8.99 33.86 13.68
C SER A 149 8.45 34.38 12.34
N PHE A 150 8.52 33.53 11.31
CA PHE A 150 7.83 33.76 10.03
C PHE A 150 6.35 33.35 10.07
N GLY A 151 5.85 32.93 11.22
CA GLY A 151 4.48 32.43 11.40
C GLY A 151 4.39 30.90 11.30
N SER A 152 3.22 30.43 10.88
CA SER A 152 2.86 29.01 10.79
C SER A 152 2.34 28.66 9.39
N VAL A 153 2.46 27.40 8.99
CA VAL A 153 1.85 26.90 7.74
C VAL A 153 1.01 25.66 8.03
N ALA A 154 -0.14 25.55 7.38
CA ALA A 154 -1.00 24.38 7.46
C ALA A 154 -1.54 24.02 6.08
N MET A 155 -1.45 22.74 5.72
CA MET A 155 -2.10 22.11 4.58
C MET A 155 -3.19 21.19 5.14
N ASN A 156 -4.43 21.67 5.09
CA ASN A 156 -5.56 20.99 5.68
C ASN A 156 -6.33 20.19 4.63
N GLN A 157 -6.82 19.02 5.05
CA GLN A 157 -7.63 18.13 4.23
C GLN A 157 -6.99 17.78 2.88
N VAL A 158 -5.75 17.30 2.93
CA VAL A 158 -5.10 16.68 1.78
C VAL A 158 -5.88 15.41 1.45
N ASP A 159 -6.64 15.47 0.35
CA ASP A 159 -7.42 14.36 -0.14
C ASP A 159 -6.60 13.54 -1.13
N LEU A 160 -6.31 12.29 -0.77
CA LEU A 160 -5.54 11.36 -1.60
C LEU A 160 -6.44 10.33 -2.30
N ARG A 161 -7.78 10.45 -2.15
CA ARG A 161 -8.72 9.55 -2.80
C ARG A 161 -8.63 9.69 -4.33
N GLY A 162 -8.77 8.57 -5.02
CA GLY A 162 -8.51 8.43 -6.45
C GLY A 162 -7.06 8.09 -6.79
N THR A 163 -6.13 8.08 -5.82
CA THR A 163 -4.76 7.64 -6.04
C THR A 163 -4.71 6.14 -6.32
N GLN A 164 -3.92 5.75 -7.32
CA GLN A 164 -3.66 4.36 -7.70
C GLN A 164 -2.15 4.15 -7.87
N VAL A 165 -1.65 3.04 -7.35
CA VAL A 165 -0.27 2.59 -7.48
C VAL A 165 -0.30 1.16 -8.00
N TRP A 166 0.61 0.84 -8.91
CA TRP A 166 0.69 -0.46 -9.57
C TRP A 166 2.08 -1.07 -9.40
N ILE A 167 2.14 -2.37 -9.17
CA ILE A 167 3.38 -3.14 -8.96
C ILE A 167 3.32 -4.40 -9.83
N TRP A 168 4.34 -4.62 -10.65
CA TRP A 168 4.46 -5.78 -11.53
C TRP A 168 5.92 -6.23 -11.64
N ALA A 169 6.12 -7.47 -12.09
CA ALA A 169 7.45 -7.99 -12.39
C ALA A 169 7.91 -7.53 -13.78
N HIS A 170 9.22 -7.26 -13.92
CA HIS A 170 9.86 -6.92 -15.19
C HIS A 170 10.31 -8.16 -15.96
#